data_AF-A0A4Y5YFD9-F1
#
_entry.id   AF-A0A4Y5YFD9-F1
#
_cell.length_a   1.000
_cell.length_b   1.000
_cell.length_c   1.000
_cell.angle_alpha   90.00
_cell.angle_beta   90.00
_cell.angle_gamma   90.00
#
_symmetry.space_group_name_H-M   'P 1'
#
loop_
_entity.id
_entity.type
_entity.pdbx_description
1 polymer ?
#
loop_
_entity_poly.entity_id
_entity_poly.type
_entity_poly.pdbx_seq_one_letter_code
_entity_poly.pdbx_strand_id
1 'polypeptide(L)'
;MSRNFVLITSFTIFMAIFGLFGCDNDRNSDIICKNNPELCADLHKDSWCRFEKGDLIRHRYQLKKVDKPTGKQLYKQLIYLETYSDCIRLAAGVQHKVNTYRTLDRERAFAVSTQTLAELQESTKTNNEVHLAFYRWIRFNDQAGLAIVEDTYKQGMLIDNEIITQLAAYYVRVSPEDAKILYLHLLATTEPEKIDPNWFLALASIYRQQQDGQKEYLLTRANLLISENQVNEKKLLAIIRGDRTLALVLDGQAVELVSAVMSKQFANSKSEALLK
;
A
#
# COMPACT_ATOMS: atom_id res chain seq x y z
N MET A 1 -41.89 -65.75 -39.14
CA MET A 1 -41.47 -65.37 -37.78
C MET A 1 -40.01 -64.96 -37.82
N SER A 2 -39.75 -63.67 -37.98
CA SER A 2 -38.41 -63.08 -37.97
C SER A 2 -38.31 -62.11 -36.79
N ARG A 3 -37.37 -62.35 -35.87
CA ARG A 3 -36.97 -61.37 -34.85
C ARG A 3 -35.46 -61.43 -34.65
N ASN A 4 -34.82 -60.49 -35.34
CA ASN A 4 -33.74 -59.60 -34.92
C ASN A 4 -32.99 -59.95 -33.62
N PHE A 5 -31.68 -60.16 -33.73
CA PHE A 5 -30.72 -59.84 -32.67
C PHE A 5 -29.86 -58.67 -33.12
N VAL A 6 -29.90 -57.61 -32.30
CA VAL A 6 -29.28 -56.30 -32.54
C VAL A 6 -27.84 -56.33 -32.07
N LEU A 7 -26.93 -55.94 -32.95
CA LEU A 7 -25.56 -55.55 -32.65
C LEU A 7 -25.59 -54.22 -31.88
N ILE A 8 -25.19 -54.24 -30.61
CA ILE A 8 -24.86 -53.02 -29.88
C ILE A 8 -23.35 -53.03 -29.66
N THR A 9 -22.68 -52.24 -30.49
CA THR A 9 -21.30 -51.80 -30.37
C THR A 9 -21.08 -51.18 -28.99
N SER A 10 -20.18 -51.76 -28.20
CA SER A 10 -19.80 -51.20 -26.90
C SER A 10 -19.09 -49.87 -27.12
N PHE A 11 -19.77 -48.85 -26.62
CA PHE A 11 -19.48 -47.44 -26.62
C PHE A 11 -18.40 -47.14 -25.56
N THR A 12 -17.42 -46.32 -25.93
CA THR A 12 -16.69 -45.36 -25.07
C THR A 12 -16.17 -45.85 -23.71
N ILE A 13 -14.87 -46.17 -23.69
CA ILE A 13 -14.03 -46.02 -22.49
C ILE A 13 -13.88 -44.52 -22.23
N PHE A 14 -14.75 -44.03 -21.34
CA PHE A 14 -14.47 -43.07 -20.26
C PHE A 14 -13.00 -42.61 -20.21
N MET A 15 -12.67 -41.37 -20.59
CA MET A 15 -12.85 -40.16 -19.78
C MET A 15 -12.36 -40.36 -18.34
N ALA A 16 -11.10 -39.97 -18.07
CA ALA A 16 -10.65 -39.25 -16.86
C ALA A 16 -9.11 -39.26 -16.75
N ILE A 17 -8.42 -38.66 -17.72
CA ILE A 17 -7.08 -38.08 -17.48
C ILE A 17 -7.21 -36.59 -17.77
N PHE A 18 -8.14 -35.93 -17.09
CA PHE A 18 -8.12 -34.48 -16.96
C PHE A 18 -7.40 -34.18 -15.65
N GLY A 19 -6.33 -33.40 -15.78
CA GLY A 19 -5.31 -33.17 -14.77
C GLY A 19 -5.87 -32.93 -13.38
N LEU A 20 -5.36 -33.72 -12.44
CA LEU A 20 -5.09 -33.25 -11.08
C LEU A 20 -3.96 -32.21 -11.16
N PHE A 21 -4.18 -31.10 -11.86
CA PHE A 21 -3.56 -29.86 -11.45
C PHE A 21 -4.29 -29.49 -10.16
N GLY A 22 -3.75 -29.95 -9.03
CA GLY A 22 -4.15 -29.40 -7.76
C GLY A 22 -4.05 -27.88 -7.89
N CYS A 23 -5.16 -27.19 -7.62
CA CYS A 23 -5.11 -25.76 -7.33
C CYS A 23 -4.18 -25.62 -6.14
N ASP A 24 -2.89 -25.40 -6.42
CA ASP A 24 -1.90 -25.10 -5.40
C ASP A 24 -2.43 -23.85 -4.73
N ASN A 25 -2.92 -24.04 -3.51
CA ASN A 25 -3.63 -23.01 -2.78
C ASN A 25 -2.56 -22.09 -2.18
N ASP A 26 -1.81 -21.42 -3.07
CA ASP A 26 -0.69 -20.49 -2.85
C ASP A 26 -1.08 -19.29 -1.97
N ARG A 27 -2.33 -19.25 -1.49
CA ARG A 27 -2.86 -18.27 -0.52
C ARG A 27 -2.87 -18.80 0.91
N ASN A 28 -2.91 -20.12 1.10
CA ASN A 28 -3.00 -20.73 2.43
C ASN A 28 -1.61 -20.93 3.03
N SER A 29 -1.28 -20.08 4.00
CA SER A 29 0.01 -20.10 4.71
C SER A 29 0.32 -21.44 5.37
N ASP A 30 -0.68 -22.18 5.86
CA ASP A 30 -0.46 -23.49 6.50
C ASP A 30 0.00 -24.54 5.48
N ILE A 31 -0.56 -24.51 4.26
CA ILE A 31 -0.16 -25.40 3.16
C ILE A 31 1.25 -25.03 2.69
N ILE A 32 1.55 -23.73 2.56
CA ILE A 32 2.88 -23.24 2.20
C ILE A 32 3.92 -23.75 3.20
N CYS A 33 3.69 -23.56 4.50
CA CYS A 33 4.63 -24.01 5.53
C CYS A 33 4.78 -25.53 5.58
N LYS A 34 3.69 -26.28 5.33
CA LYS A 34 3.75 -27.75 5.28
C LYS A 34 4.68 -28.23 4.15
N ASN A 35 4.60 -27.59 2.98
CA ASN A 35 5.38 -27.97 1.80
C ASN A 35 6.77 -27.31 1.75
N ASN A 36 6.97 -26.21 2.49
CA ASN A 36 8.19 -25.39 2.51
C ASN A 36 8.50 -24.97 3.97
N PRO A 37 8.84 -25.91 4.85
CA PRO A 37 9.01 -25.65 6.28
C PRO A 37 10.08 -24.59 6.57
N GLU A 38 11.09 -24.46 5.72
CA GLU A 38 12.15 -23.46 5.84
C GLU A 38 11.64 -22.02 5.73
N LEU A 39 10.50 -21.78 5.08
CA LEU A 39 9.93 -20.42 4.98
C LEU A 39 9.25 -19.94 6.27
N CYS A 40 9.00 -20.87 7.20
CA CYS A 40 8.22 -20.63 8.41
C CYS A 40 8.94 -21.05 9.70
N ALA A 41 10.14 -21.63 9.59
CA ALA A 41 10.87 -22.21 10.73
C ALA A 41 11.20 -21.19 11.82
N ASP A 42 11.38 -19.93 11.44
CA ASP A 42 11.65 -18.79 12.33
C ASP A 42 10.37 -18.19 12.96
N LEU A 43 9.18 -18.56 12.47
CA LEU A 43 7.91 -17.96 12.90
C LEU A 43 7.30 -18.69 14.10
N HIS A 44 6.46 -18.00 14.87
CA HIS A 44 5.77 -18.59 16.02
C HIS A 44 4.55 -19.43 15.60
N LYS A 45 4.15 -20.39 16.43
CA LYS A 45 3.15 -21.43 16.07
C LYS A 45 1.70 -21.05 16.32
N ASP A 46 1.41 -20.26 17.34
CA ASP A 46 0.01 -19.97 17.70
C ASP A 46 -0.66 -18.92 16.79
N SER A 47 -1.87 -18.50 17.14
CA SER A 47 -2.70 -17.64 16.28
C SER A 47 -2.40 -16.14 16.40
N TRP A 48 -1.39 -15.72 17.15
CA TRP A 48 -1.00 -14.31 17.20
C TRP A 48 -0.47 -13.85 15.85
N CYS A 49 -0.58 -12.54 15.59
CA CYS A 49 -0.08 -11.92 14.35
C CYS A 49 -0.45 -12.69 13.07
N ARG A 50 -1.68 -13.24 13.03
CA ARG A 50 -2.10 -14.19 11.99
C ARG A 50 -2.00 -13.57 10.60
N PHE A 51 -2.36 -12.30 10.47
CA PHE A 51 -2.38 -11.61 9.18
C PHE A 51 -0.97 -11.27 8.72
N GLU A 52 -0.18 -10.66 9.60
CA GLU A 52 1.21 -10.26 9.38
C GLU A 52 2.08 -11.48 9.05
N LYS A 53 1.92 -12.57 9.82
CA LYS A 53 2.56 -13.86 9.58
C LYS A 53 2.14 -14.42 8.22
N GLY A 54 0.84 -14.35 7.92
CA GLY A 54 0.31 -14.85 6.66
C GLY A 54 0.89 -14.13 5.43
N ASP A 55 0.97 -12.81 5.49
CA ASP A 55 1.53 -11.97 4.42
C ASP A 55 3.03 -12.22 4.22
N LEU A 56 3.78 -12.29 5.31
CA LEU A 56 5.21 -12.63 5.28
C LEU A 56 5.46 -14.00 4.64
N ILE A 57 4.70 -15.03 5.02
CA ILE A 57 4.84 -16.39 4.46
C ILE A 57 4.53 -16.40 2.96
N ARG A 58 3.43 -15.77 2.55
CA ARG A 58 3.03 -15.71 1.13
C ARG A 58 4.08 -14.99 0.29
N HIS A 59 4.62 -13.88 0.78
CA HIS A 59 5.65 -13.13 0.06
C HIS A 59 6.98 -13.89 -0.01
N ARG A 60 7.41 -14.53 1.08
CA ARG A 60 8.59 -15.42 1.08
C ARG A 60 8.46 -16.55 0.06
N TYR A 61 7.28 -17.14 -0.06
CA TYR A 61 7.02 -18.18 -1.04
C TYR A 61 7.05 -17.67 -2.48
N GLN A 62 6.58 -16.44 -2.73
CA GLN A 62 6.75 -15.79 -4.04
C GLN A 62 8.23 -15.55 -4.35
N LEU A 63 9.01 -15.08 -3.37
CA LEU A 63 10.46 -14.86 -3.52
C LEU A 63 11.23 -16.16 -3.77
N LYS A 64 10.83 -17.28 -3.15
CA LYS A 64 11.43 -18.60 -3.38
C LYS A 64 11.38 -19.03 -4.86
N LYS A 65 10.39 -18.54 -5.62
CA LYS A 65 10.22 -18.85 -7.06
C LYS A 65 11.05 -17.93 -7.97
N VAL A 66 11.80 -16.98 -7.41
CA VAL A 66 12.54 -15.94 -8.15
C VAL A 66 14.03 -16.07 -7.87
N ASP A 67 14.82 -16.22 -8.93
CA ASP A 67 16.29 -16.39 -8.81
C ASP A 67 16.97 -15.09 -8.35
N LYS A 68 16.56 -13.94 -8.90
CA LYS A 68 17.06 -12.62 -8.51
C LYS A 68 15.91 -11.66 -8.21
N PRO A 69 15.55 -11.47 -6.92
CA PRO A 69 14.51 -10.53 -6.52
C PRO A 69 14.83 -9.09 -6.94
N THR A 70 13.81 -8.35 -7.41
CA THR A 70 13.93 -6.91 -7.67
C THR A 70 13.96 -6.11 -6.38
N GLY A 71 14.44 -4.87 -6.43
CA GLY A 71 14.41 -3.93 -5.32
C GLY A 71 13.01 -3.71 -4.77
N LYS A 72 11.97 -3.70 -5.63
CA LYS A 72 10.56 -3.63 -5.18
C LYS A 72 10.13 -4.89 -4.40
N GLN A 73 10.58 -6.07 -4.81
CA GLN A 73 10.26 -7.32 -4.11
C GLN A 73 11.00 -7.41 -2.76
N LEU A 74 12.26 -6.96 -2.72
CA LEU A 74 13.04 -6.87 -1.49
C LEU A 74 12.48 -5.81 -0.53
N TYR A 75 12.05 -4.66 -1.04
CA TYR A 75 11.33 -3.64 -0.28
C TYR A 75 10.10 -4.22 0.41
N LYS A 76 9.25 -4.94 -0.33
CA LYS A 76 8.06 -5.60 0.26
C LYS A 76 8.45 -6.61 1.34
N GLN A 77 9.55 -7.35 1.16
CA GLN A 77 10.03 -8.30 2.16
C GLN A 77 10.48 -7.60 3.44
N LEU A 78 11.17 -6.45 3.33
CA LEU A 78 11.52 -5.60 4.47
C LEU A 78 10.26 -5.15 5.22
N ILE A 79 9.27 -4.62 4.51
CA ILE A 79 8.01 -4.14 5.12
C ILE A 79 7.23 -5.27 5.81
N TYR A 80 7.06 -6.43 5.17
CA TYR A 80 6.35 -7.55 5.79
C TYR A 80 7.08 -8.11 7.01
N LEU A 81 8.42 -8.16 6.97
CA LEU A 81 9.21 -8.64 8.09
C LEU A 81 9.19 -7.65 9.26
N GLU A 82 9.28 -6.34 8.98
CA GLU A 82 9.12 -5.27 9.98
C GLU A 82 7.74 -5.33 10.65
N THR A 83 6.68 -5.41 9.84
CA THR A 83 5.29 -5.50 10.31
C THR A 83 5.07 -6.73 11.20
N TYR A 84 5.59 -7.89 10.80
CA TYR A 84 5.55 -9.09 11.62
C TYR A 84 6.35 -8.92 12.92
N SER A 85 7.57 -8.38 12.84
CA SER A 85 8.45 -8.15 13.99
C SER A 85 7.79 -7.25 15.04
N ASP A 86 7.12 -6.18 14.61
CA ASP A 86 6.39 -5.28 15.49
C ASP A 86 5.19 -5.95 16.17
N CYS A 87 4.42 -6.74 15.43
CA CYS A 87 3.32 -7.47 16.02
C CYS A 87 3.81 -8.49 17.06
N ILE A 88 4.82 -9.30 16.71
CA ILE A 88 5.31 -10.37 17.58
C ILE A 88 6.03 -9.81 18.81
N ARG A 89 6.65 -8.63 18.71
CA ARG A 89 7.20 -7.88 19.86
C ARG A 89 6.14 -7.63 20.93
N LEU A 90 4.96 -7.14 20.53
CA LEU A 90 3.85 -6.91 21.45
C LEU A 90 3.29 -8.23 22.00
N ALA A 91 3.14 -9.24 21.15
CA ALA A 91 2.61 -10.55 21.54
C ALA A 91 3.54 -11.35 22.47
N ALA A 92 4.86 -11.15 22.36
CA ALA A 92 5.87 -11.74 23.24
C ALA A 92 5.80 -11.16 24.67
N GLY A 93 5.32 -9.93 24.83
CA GLY A 93 5.04 -9.33 26.15
C GLY A 93 3.92 -10.02 26.93
N VAL A 94 3.13 -10.89 26.29
CA VAL A 94 2.03 -11.63 26.95
C VAL A 94 2.55 -12.94 27.54
N GLN A 95 2.58 -13.00 28.87
CA GLN A 95 3.07 -14.17 29.61
C GLN A 95 1.97 -15.17 29.96
N HIS A 96 2.13 -16.42 29.51
CA HIS A 96 1.27 -17.53 29.89
C HIS A 96 1.75 -18.16 31.21
N LYS A 97 0.87 -18.26 32.22
CA LYS A 97 1.21 -18.91 33.50
C LYS A 97 1.32 -20.44 33.40
N VAL A 98 0.48 -21.05 32.56
CA VAL A 98 0.42 -22.52 32.41
C VAL A 98 1.17 -22.97 31.17
N ASN A 99 0.91 -22.36 30.01
CA ASN A 99 1.51 -22.72 28.73
C ASN A 99 2.75 -21.87 28.41
N THR A 100 3.74 -21.87 29.31
CA THR A 100 4.95 -21.02 29.22
C THR A 100 5.72 -21.19 27.91
N TYR A 101 5.69 -22.39 27.30
CA TYR A 101 6.31 -22.65 26.00
C TYR A 101 5.81 -21.72 24.88
N ARG A 102 4.57 -21.22 24.96
CA ARG A 102 4.02 -20.26 23.97
C ARG A 102 4.66 -18.89 24.12
N THR A 103 4.92 -18.45 25.35
CA THR A 103 5.65 -17.20 25.61
C THR A 103 7.07 -17.33 25.07
N LEU A 104 7.76 -18.43 25.39
CA LEU A 104 9.12 -18.68 24.90
C LEU A 104 9.20 -18.75 23.36
N ASP A 105 8.23 -19.37 22.68
CA ASP A 105 8.21 -19.44 21.22
C ASP A 105 8.04 -18.05 20.57
N ARG A 106 7.24 -17.17 21.17
CA ARG A 106 7.05 -15.80 20.68
C ARG A 106 8.28 -14.92 20.94
N GLU A 107 8.91 -15.05 22.11
CA GLU A 107 10.17 -14.36 22.42
C GLU A 107 11.27 -14.77 21.44
N ARG A 108 11.40 -16.09 21.18
CA ARG A 108 12.30 -16.61 20.15
C ARG A 108 11.96 -16.03 18.78
N ALA A 109 10.70 -16.07 18.37
CA ALA A 109 10.28 -15.57 17.06
C ALA A 109 10.55 -14.08 16.88
N PHE A 110 10.37 -13.28 17.94
CA PHE A 110 10.71 -11.85 17.93
C PHE A 110 12.22 -11.60 17.82
N ALA A 111 13.03 -12.35 18.57
CA ALA A 111 14.49 -12.24 18.49
C ALA A 111 14.99 -12.58 17.08
N VAL A 112 14.51 -13.69 16.51
CA VAL A 112 14.91 -14.11 15.16
C VAL A 112 14.39 -13.14 14.10
N SER A 113 13.14 -12.66 14.18
CA SER A 113 12.61 -11.70 13.18
C SER A 113 13.39 -10.39 13.16
N THR A 114 13.81 -9.91 14.33
CA THR A 114 14.63 -8.69 14.45
C THR A 114 16.03 -8.91 13.86
N GLN A 115 16.66 -10.05 14.13
CA GLN A 115 17.94 -10.41 13.54
C GLN A 115 17.84 -10.50 12.00
N THR A 116 16.87 -11.26 11.48
CA THR A 116 16.67 -11.40 10.03
C THR A 116 16.35 -10.08 9.36
N LEU A 117 15.63 -9.17 10.03
CA LEU A 117 15.36 -7.83 9.51
C LEU A 117 16.67 -7.04 9.37
N ALA A 118 17.51 -7.05 10.41
CA ALA A 118 18.81 -6.37 10.37
C ALA A 118 19.73 -6.94 9.26
N GLU A 119 19.76 -8.26 9.09
CA GLU A 119 20.52 -8.92 8.01
C GLU A 119 20.01 -8.52 6.61
N LEU A 120 18.68 -8.44 6.42
CA LEU A 120 18.10 -8.01 5.16
C LEU A 120 18.35 -6.51 4.88
N GLN A 121 18.28 -5.66 5.91
CA GLN A 121 18.61 -4.24 5.80
C GLN A 121 20.08 -4.05 5.40
N GLU A 122 20.99 -4.79 6.04
CA GLU A 122 22.42 -4.73 5.76
C GLU A 122 22.75 -5.22 4.33
N SER A 123 22.17 -6.36 3.91
CA SER A 123 22.40 -6.92 2.57
C SER A 123 21.85 -6.05 1.43
N THR A 124 20.87 -5.19 1.71
CA THR A 124 20.25 -4.30 0.71
C THR A 124 20.77 -2.86 0.76
N LYS A 125 21.66 -2.53 1.70
CA LYS A 125 22.08 -1.15 1.98
C LYS A 125 22.69 -0.41 0.79
N THR A 126 23.41 -1.13 -0.09
CA THR A 126 24.08 -0.56 -1.27
C THR A 126 23.29 -0.69 -2.56
N ASN A 127 22.08 -1.28 -2.53
CA ASN A 127 21.25 -1.39 -3.72
C ASN A 127 20.51 -0.06 -3.95
N ASN A 128 20.76 0.55 -5.12
CA ASN A 128 20.22 1.86 -5.49
C ASN A 128 18.90 1.81 -6.27
N GLU A 129 18.25 0.65 -6.37
CA GLU A 129 16.88 0.59 -6.87
C GLU A 129 15.94 1.45 -6.00
N VAL A 130 15.05 2.21 -6.66
CA VAL A 130 14.30 3.31 -6.02
C VAL A 130 13.49 2.89 -4.79
N HIS A 131 12.90 1.68 -4.77
CA HIS A 131 12.15 1.18 -3.61
C HIS A 131 13.03 0.92 -2.38
N LEU A 132 14.28 0.50 -2.58
CA LEU A 132 15.23 0.28 -1.49
C LEU A 132 15.86 1.59 -1.03
N ALA A 133 16.15 2.50 -1.96
CA ALA A 133 16.55 3.86 -1.63
C ALA A 133 15.47 4.59 -0.81
N PHE A 134 14.21 4.46 -1.23
CA PHE A 134 13.04 4.95 -0.49
C PHE A 134 12.95 4.37 0.92
N TYR A 135 13.08 3.04 1.07
CA TYR A 135 13.08 2.40 2.39
C TYR A 135 14.15 2.98 3.31
N ARG A 136 15.39 3.11 2.84
CA ARG A 136 16.48 3.66 3.64
C ARG A 136 16.23 5.12 4.02
N TRP A 137 15.70 5.91 3.10
CA TRP A 137 15.36 7.29 3.38
C TRP A 137 14.32 7.38 4.50
N ILE A 138 13.20 6.67 4.39
CA ILE A 138 12.11 6.77 5.37
C ILE A 138 12.51 6.16 6.73
N ARG A 139 13.28 5.07 6.75
CA ARG A 139 13.63 4.37 8.01
C ARG A 139 14.87 4.90 8.71
N PHE A 140 15.85 5.37 7.95
CA PHE A 140 17.17 5.75 8.47
C PHE A 140 17.54 7.21 8.20
N ASN A 141 16.61 8.00 7.66
CA ASN A 141 16.87 9.37 7.23
C ASN A 141 18.04 9.47 6.23
N ASP A 142 18.23 8.44 5.41
CA ASP A 142 19.29 8.34 4.40
C ASP A 142 19.10 9.38 3.29
N GLN A 143 19.90 10.46 3.33
CA GLN A 143 19.82 11.54 2.34
C GLN A 143 20.29 11.09 0.95
N ALA A 144 21.18 10.10 0.86
CA ALA A 144 21.54 9.52 -0.44
C ALA A 144 20.36 8.75 -1.05
N GLY A 145 19.60 8.05 -0.20
CA GLY A 145 18.33 7.43 -0.58
C GLY A 145 17.30 8.44 -1.10
N LEU A 146 17.13 9.57 -0.40
CA LEU A 146 16.26 10.67 -0.86
C LEU A 146 16.70 11.19 -2.23
N ALA A 147 17.99 11.47 -2.42
CA ALA A 147 18.51 11.99 -3.69
C ALA A 147 18.20 11.04 -4.87
N ILE A 148 18.27 9.72 -4.67
CA ILE A 148 17.88 8.73 -5.69
C ILE A 148 16.39 8.81 -6.00
N VAL A 149 15.53 8.94 -4.98
CA VAL A 149 14.08 9.07 -5.16
C VAL A 149 13.73 10.35 -5.95
N GLU A 150 14.34 11.47 -5.59
CA GLU A 150 14.17 12.75 -6.28
C GLU A 150 14.62 12.70 -7.74
N ASP A 151 15.80 12.13 -8.01
CA ASP A 151 16.35 11.99 -9.37
C ASP A 151 15.46 11.08 -10.23
N THR A 152 15.00 9.95 -9.67
CA THR A 152 14.06 9.04 -10.35
C THR A 152 12.75 9.74 -10.69
N TYR A 153 12.24 10.60 -9.81
CA TYR A 153 11.06 11.43 -10.06
C TYR A 153 11.31 12.44 -11.18
N LYS A 154 12.42 13.19 -11.13
CA LYS A 154 12.78 14.20 -12.14
C LYS A 154 12.97 13.59 -13.54
N GLN A 155 13.42 12.35 -13.61
CA GLN A 155 13.57 11.59 -14.87
C GLN A 155 12.24 11.03 -15.39
N GLY A 156 11.13 11.21 -14.66
CA GLY A 156 9.80 10.70 -15.05
C GLY A 156 9.67 9.17 -14.94
N MET A 157 10.58 8.51 -14.23
CA MET A 157 10.58 7.04 -14.06
C MET A 157 9.89 6.58 -12.79
N LEU A 158 9.61 7.48 -11.84
CA LEU A 158 8.91 7.15 -10.60
C LEU A 158 7.39 7.14 -10.84
N ILE A 159 6.79 5.94 -10.82
CA ILE A 159 5.35 5.73 -11.01
C ILE A 159 4.63 5.22 -9.75
N ASP A 160 5.36 5.02 -8.65
CA ASP A 160 4.81 4.43 -7.44
C ASP A 160 4.18 5.52 -6.56
N ASN A 161 2.85 5.55 -6.52
CA ASN A 161 2.08 6.57 -5.80
C ASN A 161 2.43 6.68 -4.32
N GLU A 162 2.80 5.57 -3.67
CA GLU A 162 3.22 5.57 -2.26
C GLU A 162 4.49 6.43 -2.09
N ILE A 163 5.49 6.20 -2.94
CA ILE A 163 6.77 6.92 -2.91
C ILE A 163 6.54 8.40 -3.25
N ILE A 164 5.76 8.70 -4.29
CA ILE A 164 5.44 10.08 -4.69
C ILE A 164 4.69 10.81 -3.56
N THR A 165 3.75 10.13 -2.89
CA THR A 165 3.00 10.69 -1.75
C THR A 165 3.92 11.04 -0.58
N GLN A 166 4.86 10.16 -0.24
CA GLN A 166 5.82 10.43 0.83
C GLN A 166 6.82 11.53 0.44
N LEU A 167 7.25 11.57 -0.82
CA LEU A 167 8.06 12.66 -1.35
C LEU A 167 7.32 14.01 -1.25
N ALA A 168 6.04 14.05 -1.63
CA ALA A 168 5.20 15.23 -1.49
C ALA A 168 5.08 15.67 -0.03
N ALA A 169 4.82 14.73 0.88
CA ALA A 169 4.68 14.99 2.30
C ALA A 169 5.96 15.57 2.92
N TYR A 170 7.13 15.08 2.51
CA TYR A 170 8.42 15.65 2.87
C TYR A 170 8.54 17.12 2.43
N TYR A 171 8.19 17.41 1.17
CA TYR A 171 8.28 18.74 0.63
C TYR A 171 7.28 19.73 1.23
N VAL A 172 6.19 19.30 1.88
CA VAL A 172 5.22 20.24 2.52
C VAL A 172 5.93 21.22 3.46
N ARG A 173 7.02 20.80 4.13
CA ARG A 173 7.81 21.68 5.01
C ARG A 173 9.06 22.26 4.36
N VAL A 174 9.62 21.59 3.35
CA VAL A 174 10.88 21.97 2.71
C VAL A 174 10.65 22.95 1.55
N SER A 175 9.68 22.64 0.69
CA SER A 175 9.26 23.42 -0.46
C SER A 175 7.78 23.17 -0.74
N PRO A 176 6.86 23.97 -0.16
CA PRO A 176 5.42 23.77 -0.35
C PRO A 176 4.98 23.80 -1.82
N GLU A 177 5.70 24.50 -2.68
CA GLU A 177 5.45 24.52 -4.13
C GLU A 177 5.77 23.18 -4.80
N ASP A 178 6.90 22.54 -4.44
CA ASP A 178 7.23 21.21 -4.97
C ASP A 178 6.24 20.15 -4.47
N ALA A 179 5.82 20.26 -3.20
CA ALA A 179 4.77 19.41 -2.65
C ALA A 179 3.45 19.56 -3.42
N LYS A 180 3.06 20.80 -3.75
CA LYS A 180 1.86 21.08 -4.53
C LYS A 180 1.95 20.42 -5.90
N ILE A 181 3.08 20.55 -6.61
CA ILE A 181 3.30 19.90 -7.92
C ILE A 181 3.13 18.38 -7.81
N LEU A 182 3.72 17.75 -6.79
CA LEU A 182 3.62 16.31 -6.58
C LEU A 182 2.19 15.83 -6.27
N TYR A 183 1.45 16.55 -5.42
CA TYR A 183 0.05 16.19 -5.13
C TYR A 183 -0.87 16.41 -6.32
N LEU A 184 -0.67 17.49 -7.10
CA LEU A 184 -1.44 17.69 -8.35
C LEU A 184 -1.11 16.61 -9.39
N HIS A 185 0.14 16.19 -9.48
CA HIS A 185 0.54 15.04 -10.31
C HIS A 185 -0.21 13.78 -9.87
N LEU A 186 -0.25 13.47 -8.57
CA LEU A 186 -0.98 12.31 -8.04
C LEU A 186 -2.47 12.34 -8.40
N LEU A 187 -3.13 13.50 -8.27
CA LEU A 187 -4.53 13.68 -8.66
C LEU A 187 -4.76 13.53 -10.17
N ALA A 188 -3.75 13.83 -11.01
CA ALA A 188 -3.83 13.73 -12.46
C ALA A 188 -3.60 12.31 -13.00
N THR A 189 -2.74 11.53 -12.36
CA THR A 189 -2.22 10.27 -12.93
C THR A 189 -2.73 9.01 -12.24
N THR A 190 -3.30 9.13 -11.04
CA THR A 190 -3.77 7.97 -10.26
C THR A 190 -5.13 7.46 -10.75
N GLU A 191 -5.29 6.13 -10.77
CA GLU A 191 -6.59 5.51 -11.04
C GLU A 191 -7.61 5.84 -9.94
N PRO A 192 -8.89 6.09 -10.29
CA PRO A 192 -9.91 6.53 -9.33
C PRO A 192 -10.01 5.67 -8.06
N GLU A 193 -9.88 4.34 -8.17
CA GLU A 193 -10.00 3.41 -7.04
C GLU A 193 -8.81 3.49 -6.06
N LYS A 194 -7.72 4.17 -6.47
CA LYS A 194 -6.49 4.33 -5.70
C LYS A 194 -6.24 5.76 -5.24
N ILE A 195 -7.16 6.69 -5.52
CA ILE A 195 -7.08 8.06 -5.02
C ILE A 195 -7.14 8.04 -3.49
N ASP A 196 -6.14 8.63 -2.84
CA ASP A 196 -6.18 8.88 -1.40
C ASP A 196 -6.86 10.25 -1.16
N PRO A 197 -8.02 10.31 -0.48
CA PRO A 197 -8.67 11.57 -0.14
C PRO A 197 -7.77 12.54 0.62
N ASN A 198 -6.77 12.05 1.36
CA ASN A 198 -5.86 12.90 2.14
C ASN A 198 -4.96 13.79 1.28
N TRP A 199 -4.79 13.49 -0.02
CA TRP A 199 -4.07 14.38 -0.93
C TRP A 199 -4.74 15.75 -1.05
N PHE A 200 -6.08 15.80 -1.02
CA PHE A 200 -6.81 17.06 -0.97
C PHE A 200 -6.55 17.82 0.33
N LEU A 201 -6.50 17.15 1.48
CA LEU A 201 -6.18 17.80 2.76
C LEU A 201 -4.72 18.28 2.83
N ALA A 202 -3.79 17.55 2.22
CA ALA A 202 -2.40 17.96 2.12
C ALA A 202 -2.28 19.26 1.30
N LEU A 203 -2.93 19.33 0.13
CA LEU A 203 -3.05 20.55 -0.68
C LEU A 203 -3.74 21.68 0.09
N ALA A 204 -4.83 21.39 0.81
CA ALA A 204 -5.52 22.38 1.64
C ALA A 204 -4.58 22.98 2.69
N SER A 205 -3.72 22.15 3.29
CA SER A 205 -2.71 22.61 4.26
C SER A 205 -1.66 23.53 3.63
N ILE A 206 -1.26 23.26 2.38
CA ILE A 206 -0.33 24.11 1.63
C ILE A 206 -0.99 25.47 1.38
N TYR A 207 -2.23 25.49 0.89
CA TYR A 207 -2.96 26.74 0.66
C TYR A 207 -3.27 27.51 1.94
N ARG A 208 -3.49 26.83 3.07
CA ARG A 208 -3.57 27.48 4.38
C ARG A 208 -2.28 28.21 4.73
N GLN A 209 -1.11 27.59 4.51
CA GLN A 209 0.19 28.23 4.75
C GLN A 209 0.37 29.50 3.89
N GLN A 210 -0.21 29.48 2.69
CA GLN A 210 -0.24 30.61 1.75
C GLN A 210 -1.36 31.63 2.05
N GLN A 211 -2.14 31.41 3.12
CA GLN A 211 -3.28 32.24 3.51
C GLN A 211 -4.41 32.29 2.46
N ASP A 212 -4.49 31.30 1.57
CA ASP A 212 -5.58 31.15 0.61
C ASP A 212 -6.71 30.29 1.20
N GLY A 213 -7.56 30.95 1.99
CA GLY A 213 -8.71 30.30 2.63
C GLY A 213 -9.76 29.77 1.65
N GLN A 214 -9.84 30.31 0.43
CA GLN A 214 -10.80 29.83 -0.56
C GLN A 214 -10.39 28.46 -1.10
N LYS A 215 -9.11 28.31 -1.46
CA LYS A 215 -8.57 27.02 -1.91
C LYS A 215 -8.47 26.02 -0.76
N GLU A 216 -8.14 26.46 0.46
CA GLU A 216 -8.21 25.61 1.64
C GLU A 216 -9.63 25.03 1.84
N TYR A 217 -10.67 25.88 1.77
CA TYR A 217 -12.06 25.45 1.86
C TYR A 217 -12.41 24.47 0.74
N LEU A 218 -12.13 24.84 -0.51
CA LEU A 218 -12.43 24.04 -1.71
C LEU A 218 -11.90 22.61 -1.58
N LEU A 219 -10.62 22.48 -1.22
CA LEU A 219 -9.94 21.21 -1.10
C LEU A 219 -10.40 20.42 0.13
N THR A 220 -10.70 21.10 1.23
CA THR A 220 -11.29 20.44 2.41
C THR A 220 -12.68 19.89 2.08
N ARG A 221 -13.51 20.63 1.32
CA ARG A 221 -14.80 20.13 0.82
C ARG A 221 -14.62 18.96 -0.14
N ALA A 222 -13.66 19.02 -1.06
CA ALA A 222 -13.36 17.93 -1.99
C ALA A 222 -12.99 16.64 -1.26
N ASN A 223 -12.17 16.71 -0.21
CA ASN A 223 -11.88 15.56 0.67
C ASN A 223 -13.17 14.97 1.28
N LEU A 224 -14.04 15.81 1.82
CA LEU A 224 -15.29 15.38 2.48
C LEU A 224 -16.28 14.73 1.50
N LEU A 225 -16.24 15.07 0.21
CA LEU A 225 -17.12 14.48 -0.80
C LEU A 225 -16.77 13.02 -1.15
N ILE A 226 -15.51 12.60 -0.92
CA ILE A 226 -15.03 11.27 -1.29
C ILE A 226 -14.54 10.43 -0.11
N SER A 227 -14.42 11.02 1.08
CA SER A 227 -14.09 10.30 2.31
C SER A 227 -15.35 9.95 3.10
N GLU A 228 -15.23 9.00 4.01
CA GLU A 228 -16.31 8.63 4.95
C GLU A 228 -16.40 9.58 6.16
N ASN A 229 -15.68 10.71 6.12
CA ASN A 229 -15.57 11.64 7.24
C ASN A 229 -16.85 12.44 7.45
N GLN A 230 -17.21 12.66 8.71
CA GLN A 230 -18.35 13.51 9.05
C GLN A 230 -18.02 15.00 8.84
N VAL A 231 -18.94 15.71 8.18
CA VAL A 231 -18.77 17.13 7.89
C VAL A 231 -19.02 17.98 9.13
N ASN A 232 -18.05 18.80 9.50
CA ASN A 232 -18.25 19.89 10.46
C ASN A 232 -18.42 21.22 9.73
N GLU A 233 -19.65 21.50 9.28
CA GLU A 233 -19.98 22.70 8.47
C GLU A 233 -19.56 24.01 9.15
N LYS A 234 -19.67 24.08 10.49
CA LYS A 234 -19.27 25.28 11.24
C LYS A 234 -17.76 25.54 11.12
N LYS A 235 -16.93 24.50 11.23
CA LYS A 235 -15.48 24.62 11.08
C LYS A 235 -15.10 24.94 9.64
N LEU A 236 -15.76 24.30 8.67
CA LEU A 236 -15.48 24.52 7.25
C LEU A 236 -15.81 25.96 6.84
N LEU A 237 -17.00 26.46 7.20
CA LEU A 237 -17.39 27.86 6.96
C LEU A 237 -16.47 28.88 7.64
N ALA A 238 -15.89 28.53 8.79
CA ALA A 238 -14.97 29.43 9.50
C ALA A 238 -13.70 29.74 8.70
N ILE A 239 -13.25 28.83 7.82
CA ILE A 239 -12.08 29.04 6.92
C ILE A 239 -12.30 30.27 6.03
N ILE A 240 -13.53 30.47 5.57
CA ILE A 240 -13.95 31.61 4.74
C ILE A 240 -14.76 32.65 5.52
N ARG A 241 -14.49 32.79 6.83
CA ARG A 241 -15.10 33.80 7.72
C ARG A 241 -16.63 33.75 7.77
N GLY A 242 -17.23 32.59 7.48
CA GLY A 242 -18.67 32.39 7.51
C GLY A 242 -19.43 32.85 6.26
N ASP A 243 -18.75 33.18 5.17
CA ASP A 243 -19.38 33.61 3.92
C ASP A 243 -20.12 32.43 3.24
N ARG A 244 -21.45 32.39 3.41
CA ARG A 244 -22.30 31.33 2.85
C ARG A 244 -22.49 31.45 1.34
N THR A 245 -22.40 32.65 0.77
CA THR A 245 -22.55 32.85 -0.67
C THR A 245 -21.32 32.33 -1.38
N LEU A 246 -20.13 32.63 -0.86
CA LEU A 246 -18.87 32.06 -1.33
C LEU A 246 -18.83 30.54 -1.13
N ALA A 247 -19.32 30.03 0.01
CA ALA A 247 -19.42 28.60 0.27
C ALA A 247 -20.16 27.85 -0.84
N LEU A 248 -21.32 28.36 -1.29
CA LEU A 248 -22.11 27.74 -2.36
C LEU A 248 -21.33 27.63 -3.68
N VAL A 249 -20.55 28.65 -4.03
CA VAL A 249 -19.71 28.63 -5.23
C VAL A 249 -18.58 27.61 -5.09
N LEU A 250 -17.87 27.63 -3.96
CA LEU A 250 -16.75 26.72 -3.70
C LEU A 250 -17.20 25.26 -3.55
N ASP A 251 -18.41 25.01 -3.03
CA ASP A 251 -19.00 23.68 -2.95
C ASP A 251 -19.26 23.12 -4.35
N GLY A 252 -19.78 23.95 -5.28
CA GLY A 252 -19.93 23.58 -6.69
C GLY A 252 -18.57 23.25 -7.35
N GLN A 253 -17.56 24.09 -7.13
CA GLN A 253 -16.21 23.84 -7.62
C GLN A 253 -15.58 22.58 -7.02
N ALA A 254 -15.88 22.24 -5.75
CA ALA A 254 -15.39 21.03 -5.11
C ALA A 254 -15.96 19.78 -5.79
N VAL A 255 -17.25 19.80 -6.14
CA VAL A 255 -17.90 18.73 -6.90
C VAL A 255 -17.28 18.58 -8.29
N GLU A 256 -17.04 19.69 -9.00
CA GLU A 256 -16.37 19.67 -10.31
C GLU A 256 -14.95 19.11 -10.22
N LEU A 257 -14.17 19.53 -9.21
CA LEU A 257 -12.83 19.02 -8.94
C LEU A 257 -12.83 17.51 -8.70
N VAL A 258 -13.69 17.03 -7.78
CA VAL A 258 -13.82 15.59 -7.49
C VAL A 258 -14.24 14.83 -8.74
N SER A 259 -15.21 15.33 -9.50
CA SER A 259 -15.65 14.71 -10.74
C SER A 259 -14.52 14.61 -11.75
N ALA A 260 -13.73 15.66 -11.94
CA ALA A 260 -12.59 15.67 -12.85
C ALA A 260 -11.52 14.65 -12.43
N VAL A 261 -11.20 14.54 -11.14
CA VAL A 261 -10.24 13.56 -10.63
C VAL A 261 -10.76 12.13 -10.82
N MET A 262 -12.00 11.85 -10.39
CA MET A 262 -12.57 10.51 -10.43
C MET A 262 -12.92 10.02 -11.86
N SER A 263 -13.00 10.94 -12.83
CA SER A 263 -13.18 10.61 -14.25
C SER A 263 -11.88 10.62 -15.06
N LYS A 264 -10.71 10.81 -14.40
CA LYS A 264 -9.39 10.94 -15.05
C LYS A 264 -9.31 12.10 -16.05
N GLN A 265 -10.07 13.16 -15.82
CA GLN A 265 -10.11 14.37 -16.62
C GLN A 265 -9.52 15.57 -15.88
N PHE A 266 -8.81 15.35 -14.77
CA PHE A 266 -8.21 16.43 -13.99
C PHE A 266 -7.10 17.17 -14.77
N ALA A 267 -6.23 16.44 -15.46
CA ALA A 267 -5.17 17.06 -16.28
C ALA A 267 -5.75 17.96 -17.38
N ASN A 268 -5.25 19.18 -17.49
CA ASN A 268 -5.72 20.25 -18.38
C ASN A 268 -7.16 20.74 -18.12
N SER A 269 -7.74 20.41 -16.96
CA SER A 269 -9.07 20.92 -16.56
C SER A 269 -9.01 22.33 -16.00
N LYS A 270 -10.19 22.97 -15.90
CA LYS A 270 -10.35 24.22 -15.14
C LYS A 270 -9.94 24.06 -13.67
N SER A 271 -10.20 22.89 -13.08
CA SER A 271 -9.87 22.60 -11.69
C SER A 271 -8.37 22.49 -11.46
N GLU A 272 -7.62 21.94 -12.42
CA GLU A 272 -6.15 21.95 -12.35
C GLU A 272 -5.60 23.37 -12.51
N ALA A 273 -6.11 24.14 -13.48
CA ALA A 273 -5.71 25.53 -13.68
C ALA A 273 -5.99 26.41 -12.45
N LEU A 274 -7.08 26.14 -11.72
CA LEU A 274 -7.43 26.82 -10.46
C LEU A 274 -6.44 26.51 -9.34
N LEU A 275 -5.80 25.34 -9.36
CA LEU A 275 -4.94 24.84 -8.28
C LEU A 275 -3.44 24.93 -8.59
N LYS A 276 -3.04 25.38 -9.78
CA LYS A 276 -1.64 25.70 -10.11
C LYS A 276 -1.26 27.06 -9.56
#